data_AF-A0A1S1PBJ3-F1
#
_entry.id   AF-A0A1S1PBJ3-F1
#
_cell.length_a   1.000
_cell.length_b   1.000
_cell.length_c   1.000
_cell.angle_alpha   90.00
_cell.angle_beta   90.00
_cell.angle_gamma   90.00
#
_symmetry.space_group_name_H-M   'P 1'
#
loop_
_entity.id
_entity.type
_entity.pdbx_description
1 polymer ?
#
loop_
_entity_poly.entity_id
_entity_poly.type
_entity_poly.pdbx_seq_one_letter_code
_entity_poly.pdbx_strand_id
1 'polypeptide(L)'
;MSQQEQQQQRQQVEQQLRQNWRQLRYRLLDQFGQVSAADLDSATDINDLVARIADKTHHSERYVENRLRELAGVGGGQGQAGERFGGGQQGNQGQQGQQGFGA
;
A
#
# COMPACT_ATOMS: atom_id res chain seq x y z
N MET A 1 7.74 -15.64 -16.10
CA MET A 1 8.11 -14.28 -15.69
C MET A 1 9.60 -14.11 -15.89
N SER A 2 9.95 -13.30 -16.89
CA SER A 2 11.31 -12.96 -17.28
C SER A 2 11.91 -11.98 -16.26
N GLN A 3 13.23 -12.02 -16.02
CA GLN A 3 13.92 -11.06 -15.12
C GLN A 3 13.60 -9.59 -15.47
N GLN A 4 13.36 -9.29 -16.74
CA GLN A 4 12.94 -7.97 -17.23
C GLN A 4 11.54 -7.54 -16.76
N GLU A 5 10.56 -8.44 -16.76
CA GLU A 5 9.21 -8.14 -16.26
C GLU A 5 9.26 -7.82 -14.77
N GLN A 6 10.12 -8.52 -14.03
CA GLN A 6 10.28 -8.31 -12.58
C GLN A 6 10.91 -6.93 -12.28
N GLN A 7 11.86 -6.49 -13.10
CA GLN A 7 12.44 -5.14 -13.02
C GLN A 7 11.43 -4.05 -13.38
N GLN A 8 10.67 -4.21 -14.48
CA GLN A 8 9.63 -3.25 -14.86
C GLN A 8 8.54 -3.12 -13.79
N GLN A 9 8.11 -4.25 -13.23
CA GLN A 9 7.10 -4.27 -12.18
C GLN A 9 7.63 -3.59 -10.90
N ARG A 10 8.91 -3.80 -10.56
CA ARG A 10 9.57 -3.09 -9.44
C ARG A 10 9.64 -1.58 -9.66
N GLN A 11 9.98 -1.13 -10.86
CA GLN A 11 10.00 0.31 -11.17
C GLN A 11 8.61 0.94 -11.09
N GLN A 12 7.56 0.24 -11.53
CA GLN A 12 6.19 0.73 -11.37
C GLN A 12 5.78 0.80 -9.89
N VAL A 13 6.11 -0.24 -9.11
CA VAL A 13 5.88 -0.24 -7.67
C VAL A 13 6.61 0.94 -7.02
N GLU A 14 7.88 1.19 -7.38
CA GLU A 14 8.68 2.26 -6.81
C GLU A 14 8.12 3.65 -7.13
N GLN A 15 7.69 3.87 -8.38
CA GLN A 15 7.04 5.11 -8.77
C GLN A 15 5.75 5.34 -7.98
N GLN A 16 4.92 4.31 -7.83
CA GLN A 16 3.69 4.40 -7.04
C GLN A 16 3.98 4.60 -5.55
N LEU A 17 5.04 3.96 -5.04
CA LEU A 17 5.51 4.12 -3.67
C LEU A 17 5.96 5.55 -3.41
N ARG A 18 6.73 6.15 -4.33
CA ARG A 18 7.18 7.54 -4.22
C ARG A 18 6.04 8.53 -4.35
N GLN A 19 5.12 8.33 -5.30
CA GLN A 19 3.94 9.19 -5.46
C GLN A 19 3.05 9.19 -4.22
N ASN A 20 2.85 8.02 -3.61
CA ASN A 20 2.01 7.86 -2.42
C ASN A 20 2.81 7.78 -1.12
N TRP A 21 4.09 8.16 -1.14
CA TRP A 21 5.03 7.88 -0.04
C TRP A 21 4.53 8.41 1.29
N ARG A 22 3.97 9.63 1.30
CA ARG A 22 3.42 10.23 2.52
C ARG A 22 2.35 9.35 3.15
N GLN A 23 1.40 8.82 2.35
CA GLN A 23 0.32 7.98 2.87
C GLN A 23 0.82 6.57 3.23
N LEU A 24 1.68 5.99 2.38
CA LEU A 24 2.24 4.67 2.60
C LEU A 24 3.12 4.64 3.85
N ARG A 25 3.92 5.68 4.09
CA ARG A 25 4.73 5.83 5.29
C ARG A 25 3.89 5.71 6.56
N TYR A 26 2.73 6.37 6.64
CA TYR A 26 1.86 6.25 7.81
C TYR A 26 1.32 4.83 7.98
N ARG A 27 0.90 4.16 6.89
CA ARG A 27 0.44 2.76 6.96
C ARG A 27 1.56 1.79 7.33
N LEU A 28 2.77 2.03 6.83
CA LEU A 28 3.95 1.24 7.18
C LEU A 28 4.32 1.44 8.65
N LEU A 29 4.28 2.67 9.17
CA LEU A 29 4.52 2.92 10.60
C LEU A 29 3.46 2.29 11.49
N ASP A 30 2.20 2.28 11.07
CA ASP A 30 1.10 1.63 11.79
C ASP A 30 1.26 0.10 11.78
N GLN A 31 1.53 -0.48 10.61
CA GLN A 31 1.64 -1.92 10.43
C GLN A 31 2.95 -2.50 11.00
N PHE A 32 4.03 -1.73 10.90
CA PHE A 32 5.37 -2.08 11.35
C PHE A 32 5.80 -1.14 12.48
N GLY A 33 5.03 -1.08 13.58
CA GLY A 33 5.28 -0.14 14.70
C GLY A 33 6.66 -0.19 15.37
N GLN A 34 7.52 -1.15 15.03
CA GLN A 34 8.93 -1.21 15.42
C GLN A 34 9.88 -0.40 14.51
N VAL A 35 9.46 -0.05 13.29
CA VAL A 35 10.27 0.74 12.36
C VAL A 35 10.01 2.23 12.60
N SER A 36 11.07 3.04 12.67
CA SER A 36 10.89 4.48 12.84
C SER A 36 10.70 5.19 11.50
N ALA A 37 10.05 6.35 11.57
CA ALA A 37 9.84 7.19 10.39
C ALA A 37 11.15 7.61 9.72
N ALA A 38 12.25 7.70 10.49
CA ALA A 38 13.59 7.98 9.99
C ALA A 38 14.21 6.77 9.25
N ASP A 39 13.98 5.54 9.73
CA ASP A 39 14.45 4.33 9.05
C ASP A 39 13.80 4.17 7.67
N LEU A 40 12.50 4.48 7.57
CA LEU A 40 11.77 4.46 6.30
C LEU A 40 12.29 5.53 5.34
N ASP A 41 12.53 6.76 5.82
CA ASP A 41 12.99 7.88 5.01
C ASP A 41 14.44 7.74 4.52
N SER A 42 15.26 7.00 5.28
CA SER A 42 16.65 6.69 4.93
C SER A 42 16.76 5.69 3.77
N ALA A 43 15.68 5.00 3.41
CA ALA A 43 15.68 4.02 2.34
C ALA A 43 15.62 4.69 0.96
N THR A 44 16.65 4.50 0.15
CA THR A 44 16.75 5.09 -1.21
C THR A 44 15.94 4.33 -2.27
N ASP A 45 15.80 3.01 -2.08
CA ASP A 45 15.22 2.06 -3.04
C ASP A 45 14.34 1.02 -2.33
N ILE A 46 13.48 0.32 -3.09
CA ILE A 46 12.61 -0.73 -2.53
C ILE A 46 13.39 -1.84 -1.80
N ASN A 47 14.54 -2.28 -2.34
CA ASN A 47 15.32 -3.34 -1.68
C ASN A 47 15.83 -2.89 -0.31
N ASP A 48 16.31 -1.66 -0.21
CA ASP A 48 16.82 -1.10 1.04
C ASP A 48 15.69 -0.93 2.06
N LEU A 49 14.52 -0.48 1.59
CA LEU A 49 13.30 -0.37 2.40
C LEU A 49 12.87 -1.74 2.95
N VAL A 50 12.84 -2.76 2.10
CA VAL A 50 12.49 -4.14 2.48
C VAL A 50 13.46 -4.67 3.52
N ALA A 51 14.77 -4.55 3.28
CA ALA A 51 15.81 -5.05 4.17
C ALA A 51 15.75 -4.35 5.55
N ARG A 52 15.57 -3.02 5.58
CA ARG A 52 15.46 -2.27 6.84
C ARG A 52 14.23 -2.65 7.64
N ILE A 53 13.06 -2.73 7.00
CA ILE A 53 11.83 -3.13 7.70
C ILE A 53 11.99 -4.57 8.21
N ALA A 54 12.48 -5.50 7.39
CA ALA A 54 12.74 -6.88 7.78
C ALA A 54 13.69 -6.98 8.99
N ASP A 55 14.79 -6.23 8.97
CA ASP A 55 15.75 -6.15 10.08
C ASP A 55 15.12 -5.60 11.37
N LYS A 56 14.40 -4.47 11.30
CA LYS A 56 13.81 -3.82 12.48
C LYS A 56 12.62 -4.57 13.08
N THR A 57 11.82 -5.20 12.23
CA THR A 57 10.58 -5.89 12.63
C THR A 57 10.76 -7.40 12.79
N HIS A 58 11.94 -7.93 12.44
CA HIS A 58 12.24 -9.36 12.42
C HIS A 58 11.31 -10.16 11.48
N HIS A 59 10.72 -9.50 10.48
CA HIS A 59 9.95 -10.15 9.42
C HIS A 59 10.84 -10.59 8.27
N SER A 60 10.37 -11.57 7.49
CA SER A 60 11.08 -11.96 6.26
C SER A 60 10.95 -10.91 5.18
N GLU A 61 12.03 -10.66 4.43
CA GLU A 61 12.06 -9.72 3.30
C GLU A 61 10.94 -9.99 2.28
N ARG A 62 10.65 -11.27 2.03
CA ARG A 62 9.56 -11.73 1.15
C ARG A 62 8.18 -11.27 1.62
N TYR A 63 7.93 -11.27 2.93
CA TYR A 63 6.68 -10.79 3.50
C TYR A 63 6.55 -9.28 3.33
N VAL A 64 7.61 -8.54 3.64
CA VAL A 64 7.65 -7.08 3.50
C VAL A 64 7.50 -6.64 2.04
N GLU A 65 8.19 -7.32 1.11
CA GLU A 65 8.08 -7.05 -0.33
C GLU A 65 6.65 -7.25 -0.84
N ASN A 66 6.02 -8.37 -0.48
CA ASN A 66 4.62 -8.61 -0.82
C ASN A 66 3.74 -7.49 -0.26
N ARG A 67 3.97 -7.07 0.99
CA ARG A 67 3.17 -6.02 1.60
C ARG A 67 3.36 -4.66 0.94
N LEU A 68 4.57 -4.31 0.54
CA LEU A 68 4.84 -3.09 -0.22
C LEU A 68 4.17 -3.10 -1.59
N ARG A 69 4.14 -4.26 -2.28
CA ARG A 69 3.42 -4.42 -3.55
C ARG A 69 1.91 -4.28 -3.40
N GLU A 70 1.33 -4.83 -2.32
CA GLU A 70 -0.09 -4.66 -1.99
C GLU A 70 -0.41 -3.18 -1.69
N LEU A 71 0.43 -2.55 -0.88
CA LEU A 71 0.28 -1.14 -0.50
C LEU A 71 0.43 -0.20 -1.70
N ALA A 72 1.34 -0.50 -2.63
CA ALA A 72 1.51 0.22 -3.88
C ALA A 72 0.45 -0.12 -4.94
N GLY A 73 -0.53 -1.01 -4.65
CA GLY A 73 -1.63 -1.32 -5.56
C GLY A 73 -1.27 -2.18 -6.78
N VAL A 74 -0.07 -2.77 -6.83
CA VAL A 74 0.41 -3.58 -7.97
C VAL A 74 0.02 -5.07 -7.85
N GLY A 75 -0.61 -5.46 -6.73
CA GLY A 75 -1.30 -6.74 -6.56
C GLY A 75 -2.78 -6.49 -6.28
N GLY A 76 -3.63 -6.70 -7.28
CA GLY A 76 -5.07 -6.47 -7.14
C GLY A 76 -5.70 -7.36 -6.07
N GLY A 77 -6.54 -6.75 -5.22
CA GLY A 77 -7.48 -7.45 -4.35
C GLY A 77 -7.35 -7.14 -2.86
N GLN A 78 -8.09 -6.12 -2.41
CA GLN A 78 -8.83 -6.12 -1.14
C GLN A 78 -8.10 -6.60 0.12
N GLY A 79 -7.60 -5.63 0.90
CA GLY A 79 -7.06 -5.85 2.24
C GLY A 79 -7.05 -4.59 3.08
N GLN A 80 -8.24 -4.03 3.35
CA GLN A 80 -8.58 -3.27 4.56
C GLN A 80 -7.53 -2.26 5.08
N ALA A 81 -7.47 -1.08 4.47
CA ALA A 81 -7.08 0.17 5.17
C ALA A 81 -7.53 1.43 4.40
N GLY A 82 -8.56 1.32 3.56
CA GLY A 82 -9.04 2.40 2.68
C GLY A 82 -10.49 2.81 2.88
N GLU A 83 -11.31 2.02 3.58
CA GLU A 83 -12.74 2.33 3.75
C GLU A 83 -13.03 3.33 4.90
N ARG A 84 -12.00 3.91 5.54
CA ARG A 84 -12.24 4.83 6.68
C ARG A 84 -11.51 6.18 6.70
N PHE A 85 -10.60 6.51 5.79
CA PHE A 85 -9.86 7.78 5.85
C PHE A 85 -9.25 8.11 4.48
N GLY A 86 -9.62 9.11 3.69
CA GLY A 86 -10.57 10.22 3.77
C GLY A 86 -10.34 11.12 2.56
N GLY A 87 -11.40 11.73 2.00
CA GLY A 87 -11.29 12.73 0.93
C GLY A 87 -12.52 12.72 0.02
N GLY A 88 -13.40 13.71 0.16
CA GLY A 88 -14.70 13.76 -0.52
C GLY A 88 -14.66 13.96 -2.04
N GLN A 89 -15.84 13.68 -2.61
CA GLN A 89 -16.38 14.14 -3.91
C GLN A 89 -15.95 13.41 -5.19
N GLN A 90 -16.71 12.36 -5.53
CA GLN A 90 -17.33 12.09 -6.84
C GLN A 90 -18.10 10.76 -6.68
N GLY A 91 -19.43 10.66 -6.74
CA GLY A 91 -20.36 11.35 -7.63
C GLY A 91 -20.58 10.49 -8.87
N ASN A 92 -21.30 9.35 -8.76
CA ASN A 92 -22.07 8.78 -9.87
C ASN A 92 -23.01 7.62 -9.45
N GLN A 93 -24.33 7.81 -9.68
CA GLN A 93 -25.34 6.86 -10.19
C GLN A 93 -25.50 5.49 -9.49
N GLY A 94 -26.67 5.00 -9.07
CA GLY A 94 -28.07 5.28 -9.38
C GLY A 94 -28.93 4.07 -8.93
N GLN A 95 -30.25 4.17 -9.08
CA GLN A 95 -31.33 3.23 -8.64
C GLN A 95 -31.74 3.47 -7.17
N GLN A 96 -32.79 4.23 -6.82
CA GLN A 96 -34.13 4.33 -7.42
C GLN A 96 -34.74 2.95 -7.70
N GLY A 97 -35.38 2.38 -6.68
CA GLY A 97 -36.15 1.15 -6.78
C GLY A 97 -36.73 0.70 -5.44
N GLN A 98 -38.00 1.04 -5.23
CA GLN A 98 -38.98 0.30 -4.40
C GLN A 98 -38.72 0.16 -2.89
N GLN A 99 -39.53 0.86 -2.09
CA GLN A 99 -40.58 0.25 -1.26
C GLN A 99 -41.24 1.33 -0.38
N GLY A 100 -42.29 1.95 -0.91
CA GLY A 100 -43.35 2.53 -0.09
C GLY A 100 -44.49 1.52 -0.04
N PHE A 101 -44.65 0.83 1.08
CA PHE A 101 -45.88 0.14 1.52
C PHE A 101 -45.74 -0.15 3.01
N GLY A 102 -46.66 0.34 3.84
CA GLY A 102 -46.94 -0.28 5.15
C GLY A 102 -47.26 0.67 6.30
N ALA A 103 -48.56 0.73 6.61
CA ALA A 103 -49.23 1.12 7.87
C ALA A 103 -49.29 2.60 8.24
#